data_AF-A0A820I7K1-F1
#
_entry.id   AF-A0A820I7K1-F1
#
_cell.length_a   1.000
_cell.length_b   1.000
_cell.length_c   1.000
_cell.angle_alpha   90.00
_cell.angle_beta   90.00
_cell.angle_gamma   90.00
#
_symmetry.space_group_name_H-M   'P 1'
#
loop_
_entity.id
_entity.type
_entity.pdbx_description
1 polymer ?
#
loop_
_entity_poly.entity_id
_entity_poly.type
_entity_poly.pdbx_seq_one_letter_code
_entity_poly.pdbx_strand_id
1 'polypeptide(L)'
;MQLPSDVKERWGEDFFACHFEKLRQNPLLKWAEDPMKVVRALQHAVTSTAPHIRYKPGWQSKLIYYPLSMLPTWLADIYFVKTRSSPIIPAGIKKQLKQ
;
A
#
# COMPACT_ATOMS: atom_id res chain seq x y z
N MET A 1 2.97 18.29 14.10
CA MET A 1 2.00 18.95 13.21
C MET A 1 0.62 18.43 13.59
N GLN A 2 -0.27 19.27 14.10
CA GLN A 2 -1.66 18.89 14.37
C GLN A 2 -2.49 19.15 13.11
N LEU A 3 -3.40 18.23 12.76
CA LEU A 3 -4.30 18.43 11.63
C LEU A 3 -5.37 19.48 11.99
N PRO A 4 -5.86 20.27 11.02
CA PRO A 4 -7.02 21.14 11.22
C PRO A 4 -8.24 20.32 11.69
N SER A 5 -9.01 20.88 12.63
CA SER A 5 -10.22 20.27 13.21
C SER A 5 -11.21 19.81 12.14
N ASP A 6 -11.39 20.61 11.10
CA ASP A 6 -12.36 20.39 10.03
C ASP A 6 -12.03 19.11 9.23
N VAL A 7 -10.73 18.84 9.05
CA VAL A 7 -10.28 17.62 8.36
C VAL A 7 -10.55 16.41 9.22
N LYS A 8 -10.29 16.50 10.53
CA LYS A 8 -10.52 15.40 11.48
C LYS A 8 -12.00 15.02 11.53
N GLU A 9 -12.88 16.02 11.58
CA GLU A 9 -14.33 15.80 11.60
C GLU A 9 -14.85 15.23 10.26
N ARG A 10 -14.29 15.69 9.13
CA ARG A 10 -14.70 15.21 7.80
C ARG A 10 -14.40 13.73 7.59
N TRP A 11 -13.29 13.22 8.09
CA TRP A 11 -12.97 11.79 7.95
C TRP A 11 -13.60 10.95 9.07
N GLY A 12 -13.65 11.51 10.29
CA GLY A 12 -14.12 10.83 11.50
C GLY A 12 -13.02 9.97 12.15
N GLU A 13 -13.00 9.94 13.49
CA GLU A 13 -12.01 9.17 14.24
C GLU A 13 -12.16 7.66 14.04
N ASP A 14 -13.40 7.16 13.92
CA ASP A 14 -13.69 5.73 13.69
C ASP A 14 -13.10 5.21 12.38
N PHE A 15 -13.16 6.01 11.32
CA PHE A 15 -12.57 5.68 10.03
C PHE A 15 -11.05 5.55 10.16
N PHE A 16 -10.43 6.49 10.87
CA PHE A 16 -8.99 6.48 11.09
C PHE A 16 -8.55 5.28 11.93
N ALA A 17 -9.23 5.00 13.05
CA ALA A 17 -8.92 3.88 13.93
C ALA A 17 -9.01 2.53 13.19
N CYS A 18 -10.09 2.31 12.43
CA CYS A 18 -10.25 1.10 11.63
C CYS A 18 -9.19 0.98 10.53
N HIS A 19 -8.88 2.08 9.84
CA HIS A 19 -7.85 2.07 8.81
C HIS A 19 -6.47 1.76 9.40
N PHE A 20 -6.15 2.35 10.55
CA PHE A 20 -4.89 2.10 11.26
C PHE A 20 -4.76 0.65 11.70
N GLU A 21 -5.82 0.06 12.26
CA GLU A 21 -5.84 -1.36 12.62
C GLU A 21 -5.64 -2.27 11.40
N LYS A 22 -6.29 -1.97 10.27
CA LYS A 22 -6.09 -2.71 9.03
C LYS A 22 -4.65 -2.59 8.50
N LEU A 23 -4.06 -1.39 8.55
CA LEU A 23 -2.67 -1.18 8.18
C LEU A 23 -1.73 -1.97 9.08
N ARG A 24 -1.97 -1.95 10.40
CA ARG A 24 -1.19 -2.71 11.38
C ARG A 24 -1.30 -4.21 11.15
N GLN A 25 -2.47 -4.70 10.71
CA GLN A 25 -2.71 -6.10 10.43
C GLN A 25 -2.23 -6.54 9.04
N ASN A 26 -1.87 -5.60 8.16
CA ASN A 26 -1.50 -5.87 6.77
C ASN A 26 -0.22 -6.75 6.70
N PRO A 27 -0.29 -7.96 6.12
CA PRO A 27 0.86 -8.87 6.03
C PRO A 27 2.01 -8.29 5.20
N LEU A 28 1.73 -7.45 4.20
CA LEU A 28 2.78 -6.81 3.39
C LEU A 28 3.66 -5.88 4.22
N LEU A 29 3.05 -5.15 5.15
CA LEU A 29 3.76 -4.25 6.05
C LEU A 29 4.48 -5.03 7.15
N LYS A 30 3.85 -6.07 7.70
CA LYS A 30 4.44 -6.93 8.74
C LYS A 30 5.67 -7.69 8.25
N TRP A 31 5.65 -8.14 7.01
CA TRP A 31 6.77 -8.89 6.41
C TRP A 31 7.64 -8.02 5.51
N ALA A 32 7.55 -6.69 5.66
CA ALA A 32 8.41 -5.76 4.96
C ALA A 32 9.88 -6.05 5.33
N GLU A 33 10.71 -6.18 4.32
CA GLU A 33 12.14 -6.41 4.52
C GLU A 33 12.90 -5.10 4.72
N ASP A 34 14.17 -5.22 5.12
CA ASP A 34 15.04 -4.07 5.31
C ASP A 34 15.09 -3.17 4.06
N PRO A 35 14.84 -1.85 4.20
CA PRO A 35 14.86 -0.91 3.08
C PRO A 35 16.25 -0.82 2.42
N MET A 36 17.30 -1.24 3.14
CA MET A 36 18.67 -1.31 2.64
C MET A 36 18.81 -2.21 1.40
N LYS A 37 17.90 -3.17 1.18
CA LYS A 37 17.89 -4.01 -0.03
C LYS A 37 17.71 -3.19 -1.31
N VAL A 38 16.93 -2.10 -1.25
CA VAL A 38 16.76 -1.18 -2.37
C VAL A 38 18.06 -0.41 -2.63
N VAL A 39 18.69 0.09 -1.57
CA VAL A 39 19.97 0.82 -1.66
C VAL A 39 21.06 -0.05 -2.25
N ARG A 40 21.18 -1.32 -1.81
CA ARG A 40 22.15 -2.26 -2.36
C ARG A 40 21.89 -2.60 -3.83
N ALA A 41 20.62 -2.77 -4.21
CA ALA A 41 20.26 -2.99 -5.62
C ALA A 41 20.64 -1.79 -6.49
N LEU A 42 20.42 -0.57 -5.99
CA LEU A 42 20.82 0.66 -6.66
C LEU A 42 22.35 0.77 -6.75
N GLN A 43 23.06 0.52 -5.65
CA GLN A 43 24.53 0.54 -5.62
C GLN A 43 25.10 -0.43 -6.66
N HIS A 44 24.59 -1.65 -6.70
CA HIS A 44 25.00 -2.65 -7.69
C HIS A 44 24.68 -2.23 -9.13
N ALA A 45 23.54 -1.58 -9.37
CA ALA A 45 23.20 -1.05 -10.69
C ALA A 45 24.19 0.02 -11.18
N VAL A 46 24.65 0.88 -10.27
CA VAL A 46 25.60 1.97 -10.58
C VAL A 46 27.03 1.44 -10.76
N THR A 47 27.42 0.39 -10.03
CA THR A 47 28.79 -0.16 -10.11
C THR A 47 28.94 -1.29 -11.13
N SER A 48 27.84 -1.86 -11.64
CA SER A 48 27.90 -2.96 -12.60
C SER A 48 28.28 -2.48 -14.00
N THR A 49 29.18 -3.21 -14.66
CA THR A 49 29.56 -2.98 -16.05
C THR A 49 28.43 -3.31 -17.04
N ALA A 50 27.47 -4.14 -16.63
CA ALA A 50 26.28 -4.51 -17.41
C ALA A 50 25.04 -4.50 -16.49
N PRO A 51 24.34 -3.36 -16.36
CA PRO A 51 23.19 -3.25 -15.47
C PRO A 51 21.98 -4.01 -16.02
N HIS A 52 21.17 -4.57 -15.12
CA HIS A 52 19.91 -5.20 -15.49
C HIS A 52 18.81 -4.15 -15.68
N ILE A 53 17.96 -4.34 -16.69
CA ILE A 53 16.80 -3.46 -16.95
C ILE A 53 15.78 -3.52 -15.79
N ARG A 54 15.75 -4.61 -15.01
CA ARG A 54 14.84 -4.77 -13.86
C ARG A 54 15.54 -5.39 -12.66
N TYR A 55 15.73 -4.59 -11.61
CA TYR A 55 16.14 -5.05 -10.29
C TYR A 55 14.90 -5.38 -9.44
N LYS A 56 14.94 -6.53 -8.75
CA LYS A 56 13.86 -7.00 -7.85
C LYS A 56 14.39 -7.05 -6.42
N PRO A 57 14.46 -5.91 -5.71
CA PRO A 57 14.91 -5.89 -4.33
C PRO A 57 13.89 -6.61 -3.45
N GLY A 58 14.35 -7.68 -2.81
CA GLY A 58 13.59 -8.42 -1.80
C GLY A 58 12.62 -9.48 -2.32
N TRP A 59 12.15 -10.33 -1.41
CA TRP A 59 11.33 -11.49 -1.76
C TRP A 59 9.91 -11.09 -2.20
N GLN A 60 9.33 -10.05 -1.58
CA GLN A 60 7.99 -9.56 -1.93
C GLN A 60 7.92 -9.10 -3.39
N SER A 61 8.98 -8.44 -3.89
CA SER A 61 9.09 -8.03 -5.30
C SER A 61 9.02 -9.24 -6.24
N LYS A 62 9.73 -10.31 -5.91
CA LYS A 62 9.83 -11.51 -6.76
C LYS A 62 8.59 -12.41 -6.68
N LEU A 63 7.99 -12.56 -5.52
CA LEU A 63 6.89 -13.51 -5.29
C LEU A 63 5.49 -12.90 -5.34
N ILE A 64 5.33 -11.60 -5.06
CA ILE A 64 4.01 -10.97 -4.99
C ILE A 64 3.83 -10.01 -6.17
N TYR A 65 4.72 -9.03 -6.30
CA TYR A 65 4.54 -7.97 -7.29
C TYR A 65 4.85 -8.42 -8.72
N TYR A 66 5.81 -9.32 -8.91
CA TYR A 66 6.13 -9.85 -10.23
C TYR A 66 5.02 -10.72 -10.85
N PRO A 67 4.42 -11.70 -10.15
CA PRO A 67 3.28 -12.40 -10.73
C PRO A 67 2.09 -11.46 -10.89
N LEU A 68 1.84 -10.56 -9.94
CA LEU A 68 0.73 -9.60 -10.05
C LEU A 68 0.84 -8.70 -11.28
N SER A 69 2.05 -8.31 -11.69
CA SER A 69 2.24 -7.50 -12.91
C SER A 69 2.10 -8.29 -14.21
N MET A 70 2.21 -9.62 -14.15
CA MET A 70 1.97 -10.51 -15.28
C MET A 70 0.51 -11.01 -15.34
N LEU A 71 -0.28 -10.80 -14.28
CA LEU A 71 -1.69 -11.18 -14.26
C LEU A 71 -2.54 -10.19 -15.10
N PRO A 72 -3.66 -10.66 -15.69
CA PRO A 72 -4.63 -9.78 -16.34
C PRO A 72 -5.19 -8.71 -15.39
N THR A 73 -5.48 -7.52 -15.93
CA THR A 73 -5.96 -6.36 -15.16
C THR A 73 -7.19 -6.67 -14.31
N TRP A 74 -8.16 -7.43 -14.85
CA TRP A 74 -9.38 -7.77 -14.13
C TRP A 74 -9.13 -8.60 -12.86
N LEU A 75 -8.13 -9.49 -12.87
CA LEU A 75 -7.75 -10.29 -11.70
C LEU A 75 -7.08 -9.42 -10.63
N ALA A 76 -6.18 -8.54 -11.05
CA ALA A 76 -5.53 -7.59 -10.17
C ALA A 76 -6.57 -6.67 -9.50
N ASP A 77 -7.53 -6.14 -10.26
CA ASP A 77 -8.59 -5.27 -9.74
C ASP A 77 -9.46 -5.98 -8.71
N ILE A 78 -9.89 -7.23 -8.98
CA ILE A 78 -10.64 -8.04 -8.00
C ILE A 78 -9.83 -8.23 -6.72
N TYR A 79 -8.54 -8.53 -6.84
CA TYR A 79 -7.64 -8.68 -5.69
C TYR A 79 -7.55 -7.36 -4.88
N PHE A 80 -7.38 -6.21 -5.54
CA PHE A 80 -7.30 -4.92 -4.85
C PHE A 80 -8.62 -4.53 -4.18
N VAL A 81 -9.76 -4.73 -4.83
CA VAL A 81 -11.08 -4.47 -4.24
C VAL A 81 -11.28 -5.32 -3.00
N LYS A 82 -10.96 -6.62 -3.07
CA LYS A 82 -11.13 -7.54 -1.94
C LYS A 82 -10.20 -7.22 -0.77
N THR A 83 -8.96 -6.83 -1.04
CA THR A 83 -7.96 -6.53 0.00
C THR A 83 -8.11 -5.14 0.62
N ARG A 84 -8.59 -4.14 -0.15
CA ARG A 84 -8.70 -2.75 0.31
C ARG A 84 -10.10 -2.34 0.77
N SER A 85 -11.12 -3.16 0.56
CA SER A 85 -12.49 -2.82 0.98
C SER A 85 -12.55 -2.55 2.49
N SER A 86 -12.87 -1.30 2.85
CA SER A 86 -13.15 -0.87 4.22
C SER A 86 -14.66 -0.83 4.44
N PRO A 87 -15.18 -1.47 5.50
CA PRO A 87 -16.62 -1.41 5.80
C PRO A 87 -17.05 -0.03 6.31
N ILE A 88 -16.10 0.83 6.71
CA ILE A 88 -16.38 2.15 7.28
C ILE A 88 -16.28 3.22 6.20
N ILE A 89 -17.40 3.93 6.00
CA ILE A 89 -17.49 5.13 5.16
C ILE A 89 -17.08 6.35 6.02
N PRO A 90 -16.27 7.29 5.51
CA PRO A 90 -15.88 8.48 6.27
C PRO A 90 -17.10 9.36 6.60
N ALA A 91 -17.03 10.04 7.73
CA ALA A 91 -18.15 10.81 8.29
C ALA A 91 -18.72 11.87 7.32
N GLY A 92 -17.86 12.53 6.56
CA GLY A 92 -18.24 13.54 5.57
C GLY A 92 -19.08 12.96 4.42
N ILE A 93 -18.73 11.77 3.92
CA ILE A 93 -19.52 11.10 2.87
C ILE A 93 -20.88 10.65 3.43
N LYS A 94 -20.91 10.18 4.68
CA LYS A 94 -22.18 9.85 5.36
C LYS A 94 -23.12 11.06 5.48
N LYS A 95 -22.56 12.25 5.73
CA LYS A 95 -23.34 13.50 5.80
C LYS A 95 -23.93 13.87 4.42
N GLN A 96 -23.17 13.69 3.35
CA GLN A 96 -23.62 13.97 1.97
C GLN A 96 -24.71 13.00 1.49
N LEU A 97 -24.66 11.72 1.88
CA LEU A 97 -25.66 10.71 1.48
C LEU A 97 -27.01 10.83 2.22
N LYS A 98 -27.06 11.62 3.30
CA LYS A 98 -28.27 11.86 4.09
C LYS A 98 -29.00 13.16 3.73
N GLN A 99 -28.42 13.96 2.83
CA GLN A 99 -29.06 15.13 2.23
C GLN A 99 -29.80 14.73 0.96
#